data_AF-Q99PM4-F1
#
_entry.id   AF-Q99PM4-F1
#
_cell.length_a   1.000
_cell.length_b   1.000
_cell.length_c   1.000
_cell.angle_alpha   90.00
_cell.angle_beta   90.00
_cell.angle_gamma   90.00
#
_symmetry.space_group_name_H-M   'P 1'
#
loop_
_entity.id
_entity.type
_entity.pdbx_description
1 polymer ?
#
loop_
_entity_poly.entity_id
_entity_poly.type
_entity_poly.pdbx_seq_one_letter_code
_entity_poly.pdbx_strand_id
1 'polypeptide(L)' 'DQLITTSGMVIRTSQLNPEMQEAFFQCQVCAHTTRVEMDRGRIAEPCTCVHCHTTHSMALI' A
#
# COMPACT_ATOMS: atom_id res chain seq x y z
N ASP A 1 -16.45 9.26 19.24
CA ASP A 1 -15.47 10.37 19.15
C ASP A 1 -15.79 11.46 20.16
N GLN A 2 -14.80 11.82 20.98
CA GLN A 2 -14.84 13.00 21.82
C GLN A 2 -13.57 13.82 21.60
N LEU A 3 -13.71 15.15 21.59
CA LEU A 3 -12.60 16.08 21.43
C LEU A 3 -11.86 16.21 22.77
N ILE A 4 -10.55 16.02 22.75
CA ILE A 4 -9.67 16.16 23.91
C ILE A 4 -8.56 17.16 23.53
N THR A 5 -8.31 18.15 24.40
CA THR A 5 -7.24 19.13 24.21
C THR A 5 -6.20 18.96 25.31
N THR A 6 -4.94 18.82 24.92
CA THR A 6 -3.79 18.70 25.83
C THR A 6 -2.77 19.80 25.53
N SER A 7 -2.10 20.31 26.56
CA SER A 7 -1.06 21.35 26.46
C SER A 7 0.25 20.86 27.07
N GLY A 8 1.36 21.12 26.41
CA GLY A 8 2.69 20.67 26.85
C GLY A 8 3.81 21.17 25.94
N MET A 9 5.05 20.91 26.34
CA MET A 9 6.26 21.25 25.57
C MET A 9 6.71 20.05 24.74
N VAL A 10 7.03 20.26 23.46
CA VAL A 10 7.55 19.22 22.56
C VAL A 10 9.03 18.98 22.85
N ILE A 11 9.41 17.73 23.17
CA ILE A 11 10.79 17.38 23.57
C ILE A 11 11.62 16.85 22.39
N ARG A 12 10.98 16.11 21.47
CA ARG A 12 11.65 15.51 20.30
C ARG A 12 10.65 15.27 19.18
N THR A 13 11.06 15.56 17.94
CA THR A 13 10.34 15.15 16.73
C THR A 13 10.97 13.88 16.14
N SER A 14 10.16 13.00 15.56
CA SER A 14 10.66 11.88 14.75
C SER A 14 10.99 12.35 13.34
N GLN A 15 11.84 11.59 12.65
CA GLN A 15 12.03 11.79 11.22
C GLN A 15 10.79 11.34 10.45
N LEU A 16 10.67 11.78 9.20
CA LEU A 16 9.57 11.41 8.31
C LEU A 16 9.70 9.93 7.94
N ASN A 17 8.74 9.11 8.38
CA ASN A 17 8.62 7.73 7.94
C ASN A 17 7.62 7.68 6.78
N PRO A 18 8.03 7.26 5.57
CA PRO A 18 7.11 7.12 4.46
C PRO A 18 6.11 5.99 4.77
N GLU A 19 4.82 6.30 4.63
CA GLU A 19 3.74 5.32 4.74
C GLU A 19 3.29 4.92 3.34
N MET A 20 3.19 3.61 3.08
CA MET A 20 2.74 3.10 1.79
C MET A 20 1.23 3.32 1.66
N GLN A 21 0.81 4.14 0.70
CA GLN A 21 -0.61 4.41 0.43
C GLN A 21 -1.16 3.51 -0.69
N GLU A 22 -0.35 3.26 -1.72
CA GLU A 22 -0.73 2.47 -2.88
C GLU A 22 0.38 1.48 -3.20
N ALA A 23 0.00 0.25 -3.54
CA ALA A 23 0.90 -0.79 -3.99
C ALA A 23 0.81 -0.93 -5.51
N PHE A 24 1.97 -0.95 -6.18
CA PHE A 24 2.05 -1.22 -7.60
C PHE A 24 2.43 -2.67 -7.82
N PHE A 25 1.59 -3.40 -8.56
CA PHE A 25 1.84 -4.77 -8.97
C PHE A 25 2.06 -4.83 -10.47
N GLN A 26 3.09 -5.56 -10.91
CA GLN A 26 3.34 -5.83 -12.33
C GLN A 26 3.33 -7.34 -12.58
N CYS A 27 2.63 -7.75 -13.63
CA CYS A 27 2.66 -9.13 -14.08
C CYS A 27 4.02 -9.47 -14.73
N GLN A 28 4.66 -10.55 -14.29
CA GLN A 28 5.93 -11.03 -14.86
C GLN A 28 5.79 -11.65 -16.26
N VAL A 29 4.58 -12.03 -16.67
CA VAL A 29 4.32 -12.70 -17.96
C VAL A 29 3.99 -11.70 -19.07
N CYS A 30 3.04 -10.79 -18.81
CA CYS A 30 2.54 -9.85 -19.81
C CYS A 30 2.91 -8.38 -19.54
N ALA A 31 3.67 -8.10 -18.48
CA ALA A 31 4.04 -6.75 -18.05
C ALA A 31 2.86 -5.81 -17.73
N HIS A 32 1.65 -6.34 -17.53
CA HIS A 32 0.50 -5.55 -17.14
C HIS A 32 0.67 -5.01 -15.71
N THR A 33 0.49 -3.70 -15.53
CA THR A 33 0.59 -3.02 -14.24
C THR A 33 -0.79 -2.78 -13.65
N THR A 34 -0.93 -3.02 -12.35
CA THR A 34 -2.17 -2.82 -11.59
C THR A 34 -1.82 -2.12 -10.28
N ARG A 35 -2.54 -1.05 -9.98
CA ARG A 35 -2.45 -0.33 -8.71
C ARG A 35 -3.52 -0.86 -7.75
N VAL A 36 -3.13 -1.14 -6.52
CA VAL A 36 -4.04 -1.57 -5.45
C VAL A 36 -3.90 -0.60 -4.30
N GLU A 37 -5.02 -0.02 -3.89
CA GLU A 37 -5.09 0.86 -2.73
C GLU A 37 -4.92 0.04 -1.44
N MET A 38 -4.20 0.59 -0.46
CA MET A 38 -4.04 -0.06 0.83
C MET A 38 -5.26 0.19 1.72
N ASP A 39 -6.05 -0.84 2.00
CA ASP A 39 -7.18 -0.74 2.94
C ASP A 39 -6.71 -1.14 4.34
N ARG A 40 -6.73 -0.18 5.29
CA ARG A 40 -6.45 -0.38 6.72
C ARG A 40 -5.15 -1.15 7.03
N GLY A 41 -4.07 -0.84 6.30
CA GLY A 41 -2.76 -1.47 6.54
C GLY A 41 -2.60 -2.87 5.94
N ARG A 42 -3.55 -3.32 5.09
CA ARG A 42 -3.43 -4.55 4.30
C ARG A 42 -3.43 -4.22 2.83
N ILE A 43 -2.51 -4.85 2.11
CA ILE A 43 -2.45 -4.80 0.65
C ILE A 43 -3.07 -6.11 0.16
N ALA A 44 -4.14 -6.01 -0.63
CA ALA A 44 -4.78 -7.18 -1.23
C ALA A 44 -4.08 -7.52 -2.56
N GLU A 45 -3.23 -8.55 -2.57
CA GLU A 45 -2.63 -9.00 -3.82
C GLU A 45 -3.70 -9.61 -4.75
N PRO A 46 -3.81 -9.15 -6.01
CA PRO A 46 -4.67 -9.78 -7.01
C PRO A 46 -4.15 -11.17 -7.37
N CYS A 47 -4.92 -12.22 -7.05
CA CYS A 47 -4.52 -13.62 -7.25
C CYS A 47 -4.36 -14.03 -8.73
N THR A 48 -4.88 -13.23 -9.67
CA THR A 48 -4.89 -13.57 -11.09
C THR A 48 -4.74 -12.30 -11.94
N CYS A 49 -3.89 -12.36 -12.96
CA CYS A 49 -3.73 -11.24 -13.88
C CYS A 49 -4.97 -11.06 -14.77
N VAL A 50 -5.45 -9.81 -14.91
CA VAL A 50 -6.63 -9.47 -15.75
C VAL A 50 -6.38 -9.71 -17.24
N HIS A 51 -5.11 -9.65 -17.68
CA HIS A 51 -4.77 -9.73 -19.11
C HIS A 51 -4.40 -11.14 -19.57
N CYS A 52 -3.54 -11.85 -18.84
CA CYS A 52 -3.06 -13.18 -19.24
C CYS A 52 -3.64 -14.33 -18.42
N HIS A 53 -4.56 -14.05 -17.47
CA HIS A 53 -5.19 -15.04 -16.58
C HIS A 53 -4.22 -15.95 -15.80
N THR A 54 -2.94 -15.58 -15.74
CA THR A 54 -1.94 -16.36 -15.01
C THR A 54 -2.10 -16.10 -13.51
N THR A 55 -2.15 -17.18 -12.74
CA THR A 55 -2.24 -17.15 -11.28
C THR A 55 -0.88 -16.82 -10.67
N HIS A 56 -0.86 -16.10 -9.54
CA HIS A 56 0.35 -15.84 -8.73
C HIS A 56 1.55 -15.31 -9.53
N SER A 57 1.31 -14.45 -10.51
CA SER A 57 2.35 -13.92 -11.41
C SER A 57 2.55 -12.40 -11.26
N MET A 58 1.97 -11.80 -10.22
CA MET A 58 2.06 -10.37 -9.95
C MET A 58 3.17 -10.11 -8.92
N ALA A 59 4.08 -9.21 -9.24
CA ALA A 59 5.20 -8.82 -8.38
C ALA A 59 5.02 -7.35 -7.96
N LEU A 60 5.31 -7.04 -6.69
CA LEU A 60 5.34 -5.68 -6.19
C LEU A 60 6.55 -4.93 -6.78
N ILE A 61 6.34 -3.70 -7.25
CA ILE A 61 7.38 -2.77 -7.72
C ILE A 61 7.47 -1.56 -6.78
#